data_AF-A0A2A6C009-F1
#
_entry.id   AF-A0A2A6C009-F1
#
_cell.length_a   1.000
_cell.length_b   1.000
_cell.length_c   1.000
_cell.angle_alpha   90.00
_cell.angle_beta   90.00
_cell.angle_gamma   90.00
#
_symmetry.space_group_name_H-M   'P 1'
#
loop_
_entity.id
_entity.type
_entity.pdbx_description
1 polymer ?
#
loop_
_entity_poly.entity_id
_entity_poly.type
_entity_poly.pdbx_seq_one_letter_code
_entity_poly.pdbx_strand_id
1 'polypeptide(L)'
;MLRTFAVASFLLPLGRCQPFFFLGCGGNDNNFIDKRSCEEIATCSLSTSAVLQDKATACRSPSDCAAGHACSNGSCCPTKEHICSLTPDNGNEATEFVHRGRYAWIPSLKNCIRFSYFGVNGNANNFPSYKECVAFCGAQ
;
A
#
# COMPACT_ATOMS: atom_id res chain seq x y z
N MET A 1 -30.91 -12.28 -3.31
CA MET A 1 -29.62 -12.24 -2.59
C MET A 1 -28.98 -10.90 -2.91
N LEU A 2 -28.77 -10.03 -1.92
CA LEU A 2 -28.17 -8.71 -2.15
C LEU A 2 -26.75 -8.91 -2.70
N ARG A 3 -26.49 -8.38 -3.90
CA ARG A 3 -25.12 -8.20 -4.37
C ARG A 3 -24.51 -7.10 -3.50
N THR A 4 -23.61 -7.46 -2.60
CA THR A 4 -22.93 -6.51 -1.74
C THR A 4 -22.04 -5.63 -2.62
N PHE A 5 -22.35 -4.34 -2.74
CA PHE A 5 -21.47 -3.39 -3.41
C PHE A 5 -20.32 -3.05 -2.45
N ALA A 6 -19.08 -3.29 -2.83
CA ALA A 6 -17.93 -2.78 -2.07
C ALA A 6 -17.72 -1.31 -2.43
N VAL A 7 -17.87 -0.41 -1.44
CA VAL A 7 -17.44 0.98 -1.59
C VAL A 7 -15.93 0.99 -1.44
N ALA A 8 -15.24 1.28 -2.54
CA ALA A 8 -13.78 1.39 -2.57
C ALA A 8 -13.37 2.82 -2.92
N SER A 9 -12.15 3.21 -2.60
CA SER A 9 -11.56 4.48 -2.98
C SER A 9 -10.64 4.29 -4.19
N PHE A 10 -10.77 5.17 -5.19
CA PHE A 10 -9.91 5.23 -6.36
C PHE A 10 -9.01 6.47 -6.27
N LEU A 11 -7.72 6.31 -6.56
CA LEU A 11 -6.77 7.43 -6.61
C LEU A 11 -6.88 8.14 -7.97
N LEU A 12 -7.42 9.36 -7.95
CA LEU A 12 -7.48 10.24 -9.12
C LEU A 12 -6.10 10.81 -9.46
N PRO A 13 -5.85 11.24 -10.72
CA PRO A 13 -4.57 11.83 -11.16
C PRO A 13 -4.10 13.03 -10.33
N LEU A 14 -5.01 13.72 -9.64
CA LEU A 14 -4.72 14.87 -8.77
C LEU A 14 -4.38 14.46 -7.31
N GLY A 15 -4.14 13.17 -7.05
CA GLY A 15 -3.82 12.67 -5.70
C GLY A 15 -5.02 12.63 -4.75
N ARG A 16 -6.25 12.60 -5.28
CA ARG A 16 -7.49 12.58 -4.48
C ARG A 16 -8.14 11.21 -4.51
N CYS A 17 -8.61 10.76 -3.35
CA CYS A 17 -9.34 9.50 -3.20
C CYS A 17 -10.84 9.73 -3.34
N GLN A 18 -11.48 9.09 -4.31
CA GLN A 18 -12.93 9.14 -4.48
C GLN A 18 -13.58 7.78 -4.27
N PRO A 19 -14.70 7.71 -3.52
CA PRO A 19 -15.46 6.49 -3.41
C PRO A 19 -16.06 6.11 -4.76
N PHE A 20 -16.01 4.82 -5.10
CA PHE A 20 -16.69 4.23 -6.24
C PHE A 20 -17.25 2.86 -5.87
N PHE A 21 -18.24 2.39 -6.63
CA PHE A 21 -18.79 1.05 -6.46
C PHE A 21 -17.96 0.06 -7.26
N PHE A 22 -17.23 -0.81 -6.55
CA PHE A 22 -16.57 -1.93 -7.18
C PHE A 22 -17.51 -3.14 -7.18
N LEU A 23 -17.79 -3.67 -8.37
CA LEU A 23 -18.74 -4.77 -8.58
C LEU A 23 -18.17 -6.15 -8.23
N GLY A 24 -16.96 -6.20 -7.66
CA GLY A 24 -16.30 -7.42 -7.19
C GLY A 24 -15.41 -8.12 -8.23
N CYS A 25 -15.46 -7.73 -9.50
CA CYS A 25 -14.58 -8.29 -10.54
C CYS A 25 -14.15 -7.25 -11.59
N GLY A 26 -12.99 -7.48 -12.21
CA GLY A 26 -12.34 -6.49 -13.10
C GLY A 26 -11.63 -5.37 -12.33
N GLY A 27 -11.10 -4.36 -13.03
CA GLY A 27 -10.44 -3.20 -12.42
C GLY A 27 -8.91 -3.20 -12.52
N ASN A 28 -8.29 -2.20 -11.88
CA ASN A 28 -6.83 -2.05 -11.76
C ASN A 28 -6.46 -1.87 -10.28
N ASP A 29 -5.17 -1.72 -10.00
CA ASP A 29 -4.64 -1.66 -8.63
C ASP A 29 -4.95 -0.35 -7.88
N ASN A 30 -5.59 0.64 -8.52
CA ASN A 30 -6.06 1.87 -7.87
C ASN A 30 -7.42 1.63 -7.17
N ASN A 31 -7.55 0.55 -6.42
CA ASN A 31 -8.78 0.14 -5.75
C ASN A 31 -8.49 -0.14 -4.26
N PHE A 32 -8.85 0.79 -3.39
CA PHE A 32 -8.55 0.74 -1.96
C PHE A 32 -9.83 0.50 -1.15
N ILE A 33 -9.85 -0.49 -0.26
CA ILE A 33 -11.03 -0.78 0.57
C ILE A 33 -11.29 0.34 1.58
N ASP A 34 -10.25 1.11 1.97
CA ASP A 34 -10.34 2.24 2.89
C ASP A 34 -9.86 3.55 2.23
N LYS A 35 -10.62 4.63 2.48
CA LYS A 35 -10.27 6.00 2.06
C LYS A 35 -8.96 6.46 2.71
N ARG A 36 -8.72 6.09 3.97
CA ARG A 36 -7.51 6.52 4.69
C ARG A 36 -6.25 5.95 4.05
N SER A 37 -6.20 4.65 3.77
CA SER A 37 -5.04 4.04 3.11
C SER A 37 -4.79 4.66 1.74
N CYS A 38 -5.84 5.01 0.99
CA CYS A 38 -5.69 5.73 -0.27
C CYS A 38 -5.07 7.14 -0.07
N GLU A 39 -5.50 7.88 0.96
CA GLU A 39 -4.98 9.22 1.26
C GLU A 39 -3.53 9.18 1.76
N GLU A 40 -3.15 8.16 2.53
CA GLU A 40 -1.77 7.92 2.96
C GLU A 40 -0.86 7.59 1.78
N ILE A 41 -1.30 6.69 0.90
CA ILE A 41 -0.58 6.35 -0.33
C ILE A 41 -0.37 7.59 -1.20
N ALA A 42 -1.38 8.46 -1.32
CA ALA A 42 -1.26 9.71 -2.05
C ALA A 42 -0.28 10.69 -1.38
N THR A 43 -0.43 10.91 -0.07
CA THR A 43 0.38 11.84 0.72
C THR A 43 1.85 11.45 0.74
N CYS A 44 2.10 10.15 0.87
CA CYS A 44 3.42 9.56 0.95
C CYS A 44 3.97 9.09 -0.40
N SER A 45 3.22 9.28 -1.49
CA SER A 45 3.58 8.85 -2.84
C SER A 45 4.04 7.39 -2.93
N LEU A 46 3.32 6.50 -2.22
CA LEU A 46 3.66 5.08 -2.16
C LEU A 46 3.09 4.33 -3.36
N SER A 47 3.77 3.27 -3.80
CA SER A 47 3.28 2.35 -4.83
C SER A 47 2.95 1.01 -4.19
N THR A 48 1.92 0.98 -3.34
CA THR A 48 1.51 -0.24 -2.63
C THR A 48 0.00 -0.45 -2.71
N SER A 49 -0.41 -1.72 -2.68
CA SER A 49 -1.82 -2.09 -2.56
C SER A 49 -2.18 -2.61 -1.16
N ALA A 50 -1.24 -2.59 -0.22
CA ALA A 50 -1.54 -2.97 1.16
C ALA A 50 -2.44 -1.92 1.83
N VAL A 51 -3.38 -2.39 2.62
CA VAL A 51 -4.11 -1.53 3.56
C VAL A 51 -3.15 -1.23 4.71
N LEU A 52 -2.54 -0.05 4.69
CA LEU A 52 -1.61 0.39 5.72
C LEU A 52 -2.40 0.66 7.01
N GLN A 53 -2.01 -0.02 8.09
CA GLN A 53 -2.55 0.23 9.43
C GLN A 53 -1.78 1.33 10.18
N ASP A 54 -0.61 1.71 9.66
CA ASP A 54 0.21 2.80 10.18
C ASP A 54 -0.55 4.12 9.99
N LYS A 55 -1.30 4.50 11.02
CA LYS A 55 -2.02 5.78 11.03
C LYS A 55 -1.02 6.89 10.77
N ALA A 56 -1.17 7.59 9.64
CA ALA A 56 -0.44 8.81 9.38
C ALA A 56 -0.54 9.74 10.58
N THR A 57 0.59 9.93 11.24
CA THR A 57 0.72 10.81 12.39
C THR A 57 1.13 12.18 11.87
N ALA A 58 0.48 13.24 12.33
CA ALA A 58 0.83 14.59 11.94
C ALA A 58 2.23 14.95 12.47
N CYS A 59 3.00 15.67 11.67
CA CYS A 59 4.35 16.11 12.02
C CYS A 59 4.59 17.56 11.60
N ARG A 60 5.51 18.22 12.30
CA ARG A 60 6.05 19.54 11.97
C ARG A 60 7.53 19.46 11.66
N SER A 61 8.19 18.45 12.19
CA SER A 61 9.62 18.21 12.08
C SER A 61 9.91 16.70 11.94
N PRO A 62 11.10 16.32 11.43
CA PRO A 62 11.48 14.91 11.33
C PRO A 62 11.50 14.17 12.67
N SER A 63 11.76 14.86 13.79
CA SER A 63 11.79 14.27 15.13
C SER A 63 10.41 13.87 15.67
N ASP A 64 9.32 14.36 15.06
CA ASP A 64 7.97 13.97 15.46
C ASP A 64 7.61 12.56 14.95
N CYS A 65 8.38 12.04 14.00
CA CYS A 65 8.12 10.77 13.34
C CYS A 65 8.85 9.62 14.03
N ALA A 66 8.19 8.46 14.05
CA ALA A 66 8.80 7.21 14.51
C ALA A 66 10.00 6.81 13.64
N ALA A 67 10.85 5.93 14.15
CA ALA A 67 11.95 5.37 13.38
C ALA A 67 11.45 4.77 12.05
N GLY A 68 12.20 4.99 10.97
CA GLY A 68 11.82 4.56 9.62
C GLY A 68 10.76 5.45 8.94
N HIS A 69 10.40 6.58 9.54
CA HIS A 69 9.47 7.55 8.96
C HIS A 69 10.13 8.93 8.82
N ALA A 70 9.70 9.68 7.80
CA ALA A 70 10.10 11.06 7.55
C ALA A 70 8.86 11.96 7.42
N CYS A 71 8.99 13.20 7.87
CA CYS A 71 7.91 14.17 7.77
C CYS A 71 7.76 14.68 6.32
N SER A 72 6.62 14.40 5.69
CA SER A 72 6.28 14.83 4.34
C SER A 72 4.85 15.41 4.32
N ASN A 73 4.70 16.64 3.81
CA ASN A 73 3.41 17.35 3.77
C ASN A 73 2.66 17.36 5.12
N GLY A 74 3.40 17.51 6.22
CA GLY A 74 2.85 17.51 7.58
C GLY A 74 2.37 16.15 8.09
N SER A 75 2.70 15.06 7.40
CA SER A 75 2.42 13.67 7.80
C SER A 75 3.70 12.84 7.88
N CYS A 76 3.80 11.96 8.85
CA CYS A 76 4.89 10.99 8.93
C CYS A 76 4.66 9.88 7.90
N CYS A 77 5.53 9.84 6.89
CA CYS A 77 5.52 8.86 5.83
C CYS A 77 6.66 7.86 6.00
N PRO A 78 6.44 6.56 5.77
CA PRO A 78 7.50 5.57 5.83
C PRO A 78 8.57 5.86 4.76
N THR A 79 9.85 5.73 5.12
CA THR A 79 10.94 5.93 4.16
C THR A 79 11.09 4.75 3.22
N LYS A 80 11.71 4.96 2.07
CA LYS A 80 12.03 3.89 1.10
C LYS A 80 12.85 2.77 1.78
N GLU A 81 13.85 3.14 2.57
CA GLU A 81 14.73 2.20 3.26
C GLU A 81 13.93 1.36 4.26
N HIS A 82 13.01 2.00 4.98
CA HIS A 82 12.13 1.30 5.91
C HIS A 82 11.25 0.29 5.17
N ILE A 83 10.50 0.73 4.15
CA ILE A 83 9.61 -0.12 3.35
C ILE A 83 10.36 -1.32 2.78
N CYS A 84 11.48 -1.07 2.09
CA CYS A 84 12.22 -2.14 1.43
C CYS A 84 12.96 -3.07 2.42
N SER A 85 13.04 -2.72 3.70
CA SER A 85 13.58 -3.60 4.74
C SER A 85 12.53 -4.52 5.38
N LEU A 86 11.24 -4.24 5.19
CA LEU A 86 10.16 -5.02 5.78
C LEU A 86 10.13 -6.43 5.18
N THR A 87 9.80 -7.42 6.00
CA THR A 87 9.47 -8.75 5.49
C THR A 87 8.12 -8.71 4.78
N PRO A 88 7.92 -9.44 3.66
CA PRO A 88 6.63 -9.48 2.99
C PRO A 88 5.56 -10.04 3.93
N ASP A 89 4.44 -9.34 4.06
CA ASP A 89 3.33 -9.75 4.92
C ASP A 89 2.10 -10.08 4.07
N ASN A 90 1.65 -11.34 4.14
CA ASN A 90 0.47 -11.83 3.44
C ASN A 90 -0.82 -11.12 3.89
N GLY A 91 -0.82 -10.49 5.06
CA GLY A 91 -1.99 -9.90 5.67
C GLY A 91 -3.00 -10.96 6.11
N ASN A 92 -4.28 -10.57 6.16
CA ASN A 92 -5.38 -11.44 6.54
C ASN A 92 -6.35 -11.64 5.38
N GLU A 93 -7.03 -12.78 5.36
CA GLU A 93 -8.14 -13.03 4.44
C GLU A 93 -9.28 -12.03 4.71
N ALA A 94 -9.81 -11.45 3.63
CA ALA A 94 -11.05 -10.71 3.67
C ALA A 94 -12.25 -11.66 3.83
N THR A 95 -13.47 -11.16 3.66
CA THR A 95 -14.69 -11.99 3.59
C THR A 95 -14.73 -12.94 2.39
N GLU A 96 -13.83 -12.76 1.41
CA GLU A 96 -13.68 -13.61 0.23
C GLU A 96 -12.25 -14.19 0.17
N PHE A 97 -12.14 -15.49 -0.14
CA PHE A 97 -10.87 -16.23 -0.26
C PHE A 97 -10.11 -15.86 -1.55
N VAL A 98 -9.69 -14.60 -1.68
CA VAL A 98 -9.00 -14.10 -2.87
C VAL A 98 -7.52 -13.86 -2.54
N HIS A 99 -6.64 -14.68 -3.12
CA HIS A 99 -5.20 -14.52 -3.00
C HIS A 99 -4.65 -13.76 -4.22
N ARG A 100 -4.13 -12.55 -3.99
CA ARG A 100 -3.58 -11.70 -5.06
C ARG A 100 -2.08 -11.87 -5.15
N GLY A 101 -1.57 -12.09 -6.35
CA GLY A 101 -0.12 -12.07 -6.59
C GLY A 101 0.44 -10.66 -6.43
N ARG A 102 1.39 -10.48 -5.53
CA ARG A 102 2.09 -9.21 -5.28
C ARG A 102 3.60 -9.43 -5.28
N TYR A 103 4.35 -8.34 -5.33
CA TYR A 103 5.81 -8.38 -5.32
C TYR A 103 6.37 -7.66 -4.10
N ALA A 104 7.47 -8.16 -3.55
CA ALA A 104 8.12 -7.56 -2.40
C ALA A 104 9.64 -7.64 -2.56
N TRP A 105 10.34 -6.59 -2.14
CA TRP A 105 11.79 -6.54 -2.18
C TRP A 105 12.39 -7.43 -1.10
N ILE A 106 13.41 -8.20 -1.46
CA ILE A 106 14.20 -9.02 -0.54
C ILE A 106 15.65 -8.51 -0.55
N PRO A 107 16.11 -7.83 0.51
CA PRO A 107 17.44 -7.23 0.56
C PRO A 107 18.59 -8.22 0.30
N SER A 108 18.48 -9.44 0.84
CA SER A 108 19.50 -10.49 0.66
C SER A 108 19.63 -10.97 -0.77
N LEU A 109 18.56 -10.87 -1.56
CA LEU A 109 18.54 -11.24 -2.98
C LEU A 109 18.80 -10.04 -3.89
N LYS A 110 18.76 -8.81 -3.35
CA LYS A 110 18.73 -7.56 -4.11
C LYS A 110 17.72 -7.63 -5.26
N ASN A 111 16.57 -8.23 -4.99
CA ASN A 111 15.56 -8.46 -6.00
C ASN A 111 14.16 -8.58 -5.39
N CYS A 112 13.14 -8.46 -6.24
CA CYS A 112 11.75 -8.64 -5.88
C CYS A 112 11.31 -10.08 -6.07
N ILE A 113 10.62 -10.64 -5.07
CA ILE A 113 9.96 -11.95 -5.17
C ILE A 113 8.45 -11.78 -5.25
N ARG A 114 7.77 -12.75 -5.86
CA ARG A 114 6.30 -12.81 -5.84
C ARG A 114 5.82 -13.48 -4.55
N PHE A 115 4.80 -12.92 -3.91
CA PHE A 115 4.11 -13.50 -2.75
C PHE A 115 2.59 -13.37 -2.88
N SER A 116 1.83 -14.02 -1.99
CA SER A 116 0.37 -13.95 -1.96
C SER A 116 -0.11 -12.90 -0.96
N TYR A 117 -0.92 -11.94 -1.39
CA TYR A 117 -1.57 -10.97 -0.52
C TYR A 117 -3.06 -11.29 -0.39
N PHE A 118 -3.56 -11.37 0.84
CA PHE A 118 -4.93 -11.82 1.14
C PHE A 118 -5.96 -10.68 1.17
N GLY A 119 -5.49 -9.44 0.98
CA GLY A 119 -6.37 -8.31 0.68
C GLY A 119 -6.74 -7.43 1.86
N VAL A 120 -6.38 -7.80 3.09
CA VAL A 120 -6.57 -6.98 4.29
C VAL A 120 -5.25 -6.89 5.05
N ASN A 121 -4.93 -5.71 5.59
CA ASN A 121 -3.69 -5.42 6.33
C ASN A 121 -2.44 -5.68 5.47
N GLY A 122 -1.40 -6.28 6.05
CA GLY A 122 -0.09 -6.39 5.45
C GLY A 122 0.76 -5.15 5.74
N ASN A 123 1.77 -4.95 4.91
CA ASN A 123 2.66 -3.78 5.02
C ASN A 123 3.02 -3.22 3.64
N ALA A 124 3.72 -2.08 3.63
CA ALA A 124 4.04 -1.34 2.42
C ALA A 124 5.03 -2.04 1.47
N ASN A 125 5.73 -3.10 1.89
CA ASN A 125 6.57 -3.93 0.99
C ASN A 125 5.68 -4.89 0.18
N ASN A 126 4.78 -4.30 -0.59
CA ASN A 126 3.70 -4.98 -1.30
C ASN A 126 3.37 -4.17 -2.55
N PHE A 127 3.99 -4.54 -3.66
CA PHE A 127 3.91 -3.85 -4.94
C PHE A 127 2.99 -4.59 -5.91
N PRO A 128 2.26 -3.87 -6.78
CA PRO A 128 1.34 -4.50 -7.71
C PRO A 128 2.05 -5.33 -8.80
N SER A 129 3.22 -4.88 -9.23
CA SER A 129 4.06 -5.54 -10.23
C SER A 129 5.53 -5.61 -9.83
N TYR A 130 6.25 -6.55 -10.45
CA TYR A 130 7.70 -6.63 -10.34
C TYR A 130 8.37 -5.31 -10.72
N LYS A 131 7.87 -4.66 -11.80
CA LYS A 131 8.40 -3.40 -12.31
C LYS A 131 8.30 -2.28 -11.28
N GLU A 132 7.18 -2.15 -10.59
CA GLU A 132 7.01 -1.13 -9.54
C GLU A 132 7.89 -1.42 -8.33
N CYS A 133 8.00 -2.70 -7.95
CA CYS A 133 8.89 -3.12 -6.86
C CYS A 133 10.36 -2.77 -7.15
N VAL A 134 10.88 -3.11 -8.33
CA VAL A 134 12.28 -2.78 -8.69
C VAL A 134 12.47 -1.29 -8.94
N ALA A 135 11.47 -0.58 -9.46
CA ALA A 135 11.55 0.87 -9.62
C ALA A 135 11.64 1.57 -8.26
N PHE A 136 10.89 1.10 -7.27
CA PHE A 136 10.89 1.67 -5.93
C PHE A 136 12.13 1.26 -5.13
N CYS A 137 12.38 -0.04 -4.97
CA CYS A 137 13.43 -0.57 -4.10
C CYS A 137 14.77 -0.85 -4.79
N GLY A 138 14.79 -1.06 -6.11
CA GLY A 138 15.97 -1.59 -6.83
C GLY A 138 17.15 -0.63 -6.98
N ALA A 139 16.92 0.69 -6.88
CA ALA A 139 17.97 1.70 -6.87
C ALA A 139 18.44 1.99 -5.44
N GLN A 140 18.89 0.97 -4.71
CA GLN A 140 19.52 1.08 -3.39
C GLN A 140 21.04 1.17 -3.52
#